data_AF-A0A3C1URI3-F1
#
_entry.id   AF-A0A3C1URI3-F1
#
_cell.length_a   1.000
_cell.length_b   1.000
_cell.length_c   1.000
_cell.angle_alpha   90.00
_cell.angle_beta   90.00
_cell.angle_gamma   90.00
#
_symmetry.space_group_name_H-M   'P 1'
#
loop_
_entity.id
_entity.type
_entity.pdbx_description
1 polymer ?
#
loop_
_entity_poly.entity_id
_entity_poly.type
_entity_poly.pdbx_seq_one_letter_code
_entity_poly.pdbx_strand_id
1 'polypeptide(L)'
;EGTGGHSHLKYPWKTDSLQKFLVTAKPKDETHTVFSGYYFHPDSQQWMLISSWSTPGEGGYMRGLYSFSENFVGRNGHLLRKALYGNQWILDSKDTWHEQTTAKFSHDPTGREDRLDRYMGLEQGQFFLSHGGFLDGFTAYGTLFQRPASGTRPKELMDLSLDQ
;
A
#
# COMPACT_ATOMS: atom_id res chain seq x y z
N GLU A 1 -5.35 -12.95 13.11
CA GLU A 1 -5.22 -11.47 13.14
C GLU A 1 -5.05 -11.07 14.60
N GLY A 2 -3.89 -10.56 15.01
CA GLY A 2 -3.63 -10.23 16.42
C GLY A 2 -4.49 -9.09 16.95
N THR A 3 -4.12 -8.53 18.11
CA THR A 3 -4.84 -7.41 18.74
C THR A 3 -4.08 -6.10 18.53
N GLY A 4 -4.80 -5.00 18.29
CA GLY A 4 -4.20 -3.67 18.14
C GLY A 4 -5.22 -2.54 17.99
N GLY A 5 -4.74 -1.32 17.79
CA GLY A 5 -5.57 -0.16 17.47
C GLY A 5 -5.98 -0.15 16.00
N HIS A 6 -7.21 0.29 15.74
CA HIS A 6 -7.73 0.47 14.38
C HIS A 6 -8.42 1.84 14.29
N SER A 7 -8.15 2.57 13.20
CA SER A 7 -8.89 3.76 12.83
C SER A 7 -9.33 3.66 11.37
N HIS A 8 -10.45 4.27 11.03
CA HIS A 8 -10.93 4.33 9.66
C HIS A 8 -11.61 5.66 9.35
N LEU A 9 -11.48 6.11 8.12
CA LEU A 9 -12.26 7.20 7.55
C LEU A 9 -13.37 6.62 6.69
N LYS A 10 -14.61 7.04 6.94
CA LYS A 10 -15.72 6.78 6.02
C LYS A 10 -15.66 7.77 4.87
N TYR A 11 -15.21 7.33 3.71
CA TYR A 11 -15.10 8.16 2.51
C TYR A 11 -15.65 7.43 1.28
N PRO A 12 -16.55 8.05 0.49
CA PRO A 12 -17.14 7.44 -0.69
C PRO A 12 -16.18 7.54 -1.89
N TRP A 13 -15.03 6.88 -1.80
CA TRP A 13 -14.09 6.80 -2.92
C TRP A 13 -14.75 6.12 -4.13
N LYS A 14 -14.27 6.46 -5.32
CA LYS A 14 -14.81 5.98 -6.60
C LYS A 14 -13.78 5.11 -7.30
N THR A 15 -14.24 4.10 -8.05
CA THR A 15 -13.38 3.37 -8.98
C THR A 15 -12.76 4.33 -10.00
N ASP A 16 -11.58 3.97 -10.50
CA ASP A 16 -10.82 4.74 -11.49
C ASP A 16 -10.38 6.15 -11.03
N SER A 17 -10.64 6.51 -9.77
CA SER A 17 -10.14 7.72 -9.14
C SER A 17 -8.86 7.43 -8.35
N LEU A 18 -7.80 8.18 -8.65
CA LEU A 18 -6.52 8.04 -7.98
C LEU A 18 -6.64 8.36 -6.48
N GLN A 19 -6.34 7.37 -5.64
CA GLN A 19 -6.23 7.53 -4.20
C GLN A 19 -4.75 7.60 -3.82
N LYS A 20 -4.37 8.52 -2.93
CA LYS A 20 -2.99 8.66 -2.46
C LYS A 20 -2.93 8.48 -0.95
N PHE A 21 -1.96 7.68 -0.52
CA PHE A 21 -1.73 7.34 0.87
C PHE A 21 -0.29 7.67 1.22
N LEU A 22 -0.09 8.12 2.45
CA LEU A 22 1.21 8.32 3.05
C LEU A 22 1.20 7.67 4.44
N VAL A 23 2.26 6.92 4.74
CA VAL A 23 2.48 6.31 6.04
C VAL A 23 3.85 6.76 6.54
N THR A 24 3.94 7.09 7.82
CA THR A 24 5.18 7.44 8.48
C THR A 24 5.46 6.47 9.63
N ALA A 25 6.74 6.25 9.93
CA ALA A 25 7.18 5.66 11.19
C ALA A 25 8.35 6.49 11.70
N LYS A 26 8.15 7.16 12.84
CA LYS A 26 9.15 8.02 13.48
C LYS A 26 9.52 7.41 14.82
N PRO A 27 10.75 6.89 14.98
CA PRO A 27 11.24 6.48 16.28
C PRO A 27 11.15 7.66 17.26
N LYS A 28 10.50 7.44 18.39
CA LYS A 28 10.40 8.42 19.48
C LYS A 28 11.52 8.23 20.48
N ASP A 29 11.81 6.97 20.80
CA ASP A 29 12.91 6.51 21.65
C ASP A 29 13.26 5.06 21.26
N GLU A 30 14.14 4.41 22.03
CA GLU A 30 14.59 3.03 21.78
C GLU A 30 13.47 1.98 21.83
N THR A 31 12.33 2.33 22.43
CA THR A 31 11.22 1.41 22.74
C THR A 31 9.88 1.82 22.14
N HIS A 32 9.78 3.03 21.58
CA HIS A 32 8.57 3.54 20.94
C HIS A 32 8.79 4.06 19.52
N THR A 33 7.85 3.75 18.65
CA THR A 33 7.73 4.30 17.30
C THR A 33 6.35 4.92 17.12
N VAL A 34 6.30 6.14 16.57
CA VAL A 34 5.05 6.81 16.20
C VAL A 34 4.73 6.46 14.76
N PHE A 35 3.59 5.81 14.54
CA PHE A 35 3.06 5.51 13.23
C PHE A 35 1.91 6.45 12.90
N SER A 36 1.97 7.13 11.76
CA SER A 36 0.90 8.00 11.28
C SER A 36 0.45 7.59 9.88
N GLY A 37 -0.86 7.63 9.66
CA GLY A 37 -1.48 7.35 8.36
C GLY A 37 -2.22 8.56 7.84
N TYR A 38 -1.92 8.95 6.60
CA TYR A 38 -2.53 10.08 5.92
C TYR A 38 -3.20 9.64 4.63
N TYR A 39 -4.31 10.31 4.32
CA TYR A 39 -5.02 10.18 3.06
C TYR A 39 -5.08 11.53 2.38
N PHE A 40 -4.75 11.58 1.09
CA PHE A 40 -4.90 12.79 0.31
C PHE A 40 -6.35 12.97 -0.10
N HIS A 41 -7.02 13.95 0.48
CA HIS A 41 -8.44 14.20 0.22
C HIS A 41 -8.60 14.90 -1.14
N PRO A 42 -9.25 14.26 -2.14
CA PRO A 42 -9.22 14.75 -3.52
C PRO A 42 -10.03 16.05 -3.68
N ASP A 43 -11.07 16.29 -2.88
CA ASP A 43 -11.88 17.51 -3.03
C ASP A 43 -11.17 18.77 -2.48
N SER A 44 -10.39 18.63 -1.40
CA SER A 44 -9.66 19.75 -0.79
C SER A 44 -8.23 19.85 -1.28
N GLN A 45 -7.73 18.84 -2.01
CA GLN A 45 -6.34 18.74 -2.46
C GLN A 45 -5.33 18.87 -1.31
N GLN A 46 -5.65 18.29 -0.15
CA GLN A 46 -4.82 18.34 1.04
C GLN A 46 -4.67 16.97 1.68
N TRP A 47 -3.51 16.75 2.30
CA TRP A 47 -3.31 15.60 3.15
C TRP A 47 -4.10 15.74 4.44
N MET A 48 -4.81 14.69 4.80
CA MET A 48 -5.55 14.58 6.04
C MET A 48 -4.96 13.46 6.88
N LEU A 49 -4.63 13.77 8.13
CA LEU A 49 -4.26 12.77 9.12
C LEU A 49 -5.50 11.91 9.43
N ILE A 50 -5.40 10.60 9.23
CA ILE A 50 -6.41 9.64 9.69
C ILE A 50 -6.15 9.31 11.16
N SER A 51 -4.90 9.00 11.51
CA SER A 51 -4.52 8.70 12.89
C SER A 51 -3.00 8.75 13.10
N SER A 52 -2.59 8.94 14.36
CA SER A 52 -1.21 8.83 14.82
C SER A 52 -1.15 8.08 16.15
N TRP A 53 -0.31 7.05 16.24
CA TRP A 53 -0.23 6.16 17.41
C TRP A 53 1.21 5.95 17.84
N SER A 54 1.46 6.02 19.15
CA SER A 54 2.75 5.64 19.76
C SER A 54 2.71 4.15 20.13
N THR A 55 3.45 3.32 19.39
CA THR A 55 3.48 1.87 19.59
C THR A 55 4.69 1.48 20.44
N PRO A 56 4.51 0.83 21.60
CA PRO A 56 5.59 0.30 22.43
C PRO A 56 6.17 -0.99 21.86
N GLY A 57 7.39 -1.35 22.26
CA GLY A 57 8.09 -2.57 21.81
C GLY A 57 8.75 -2.43 20.43
N GLU A 58 8.76 -1.21 19.89
CA GLU A 58 9.29 -0.87 18.56
C GLU A 58 10.17 0.37 18.69
N GLY A 59 11.37 0.40 18.10
CA GLY A 59 12.28 1.55 18.18
C GLY A 59 12.88 1.95 16.83
N GLY A 60 12.21 1.63 15.72
CA GLY A 60 12.79 1.69 14.39
C GLY A 60 11.84 2.21 13.30
N TYR A 61 12.42 2.45 12.13
CA TYR A 61 11.69 2.88 10.94
C TYR A 61 10.91 1.72 10.30
N MET A 62 10.05 2.04 9.33
CA MET A 62 9.24 1.06 8.60
C MET A 62 10.10 -0.03 7.93
N ARG A 63 9.61 -1.26 7.95
CA ARG A 63 10.19 -2.43 7.27
C ARG A 63 9.07 -3.24 6.63
N GLY A 64 9.42 -4.09 5.67
CA GLY A 64 8.45 -4.97 5.03
C GLY A 64 7.30 -4.19 4.39
N LEU A 65 7.61 -3.20 3.57
CA LEU A 65 6.62 -2.40 2.86
C LEU A 65 5.96 -3.24 1.77
N TYR A 66 4.63 -3.32 1.77
CA TYR A 66 3.87 -4.02 0.73
C TYR A 66 2.51 -3.38 0.53
N SER A 67 1.83 -3.81 -0.53
CA SER A 67 0.40 -3.61 -0.72
C SER A 67 -0.24 -4.97 -0.92
N PHE A 68 -1.50 -5.12 -0.52
CA PHE A 68 -2.27 -6.32 -0.75
C PHE A 68 -3.69 -5.97 -1.19
N SER A 69 -4.36 -6.94 -1.79
CA SER A 69 -5.77 -6.85 -2.17
C SER A 69 -6.46 -8.11 -1.65
N GLU A 70 -7.53 -7.93 -0.89
CA GLU A 70 -8.20 -9.01 -0.18
C GLU A 70 -9.70 -9.00 -0.44
N ASN A 71 -10.30 -10.20 -0.40
CA ASN A 71 -11.74 -10.36 -0.35
C ASN A 71 -12.17 -10.88 1.03
N PHE A 72 -12.68 -9.98 1.87
CA PHE A 72 -13.19 -10.31 3.20
C PHE A 72 -14.55 -11.04 3.20
N VAL A 73 -15.19 -11.21 2.03
CA VAL A 73 -16.55 -11.75 1.92
C VAL A 73 -16.55 -13.01 1.06
N GLY A 74 -16.82 -14.17 1.66
CA GLY A 74 -16.77 -15.46 0.94
C GLY A 74 -17.76 -15.60 -0.22
N ARG A 75 -18.91 -14.92 -0.18
CA ARG A 75 -20.00 -15.09 -1.18
C ARG A 75 -19.76 -14.45 -2.55
N ASN A 76 -18.75 -13.61 -2.73
CA ASN A 76 -18.50 -12.88 -3.97
C ASN A 76 -17.10 -13.12 -4.55
N GLY A 77 -16.55 -14.32 -4.32
CA GLY A 77 -15.28 -14.76 -4.89
C GLY A 77 -15.31 -14.92 -6.42
N HIS A 78 -16.50 -15.04 -7.02
CA HIS A 78 -16.72 -15.10 -8.47
C HIS A 78 -16.57 -13.73 -9.15
N LEU A 79 -16.47 -12.64 -8.40
CA LEU A 79 -16.26 -11.30 -8.95
C LEU A 79 -14.76 -11.01 -9.02
N LEU A 80 -14.31 -10.56 -10.19
CA LEU A 80 -12.95 -10.08 -10.39
C LEU A 80 -12.73 -8.77 -9.62
N ARG A 81 -11.62 -8.70 -8.90
CA ARG A 81 -11.11 -7.47 -8.28
C ARG A 81 -9.77 -7.14 -8.89
N LYS A 82 -9.54 -5.85 -9.10
CA LYS A 82 -8.27 -5.35 -9.62
C LYS A 82 -8.00 -3.97 -9.06
N ALA A 83 -6.74 -3.71 -8.72
CA ALA A 83 -6.26 -2.41 -8.31
C ALA A 83 -4.89 -2.14 -8.95
N LEU A 84 -4.67 -0.89 -9.35
CA LEU A 84 -3.39 -0.40 -9.84
C LEU A 84 -2.64 0.30 -8.71
N TYR A 85 -1.32 0.07 -8.66
CA TYR A 85 -0.40 0.61 -7.66
C TYR A 85 0.78 1.24 -8.41
N GLY A 86 0.86 2.57 -8.40
CA GLY A 86 1.96 3.30 -9.03
C GLY A 86 2.58 4.36 -8.13
N ASN A 87 3.67 4.95 -8.63
CA ASN A 87 4.35 6.10 -8.03
C ASN A 87 4.78 5.89 -6.57
N GLN A 88 5.38 4.73 -6.27
CA GLN A 88 5.89 4.43 -4.93
C GLN A 88 7.20 5.15 -4.67
N TRP A 89 7.25 5.90 -3.57
CA TRP A 89 8.43 6.62 -3.09
C TRP A 89 8.62 6.39 -1.59
N ILE A 90 9.88 6.34 -1.17
CA ILE A 90 10.27 6.24 0.24
C ILE A 90 11.19 7.41 0.55
N LEU A 91 10.90 8.14 1.63
CA LEU A 91 11.83 9.07 2.25
C LEU A 91 12.52 8.34 3.40
N ASP A 92 13.85 8.25 3.35
CA ASP A 92 14.62 7.64 4.45
C ASP A 92 14.95 8.65 5.56
N SER A 93 15.57 8.17 6.64
CA SER A 93 15.97 8.97 7.79
C SER A 93 17.13 9.94 7.52
N LYS A 94 17.67 9.95 6.31
CA LYS A 94 18.72 10.87 5.84
C LYS A 94 18.16 11.86 4.83
N ASP A 95 16.83 12.04 4.81
CA ASP A 95 16.10 12.89 3.87
C ASP A 95 16.33 12.56 2.40
N THR A 96 16.66 11.30 2.10
CA THR A 96 16.88 10.83 0.73
C THR A 96 15.63 10.14 0.19
N TRP A 97 15.20 10.56 -1.00
CA TRP A 97 14.06 9.99 -1.70
C TRP A 97 14.48 8.81 -2.60
N HIS A 98 13.76 7.69 -2.47
CA HIS A 98 13.98 6.47 -3.23
C HIS A 98 12.71 6.09 -3.98
N GLU A 99 12.75 6.13 -5.31
CA GLU A 99 11.66 5.60 -6.13
C GLU A 99 11.70 4.06 -6.09
N GLN A 100 10.58 3.44 -5.72
CA GLN A 100 10.44 1.99 -5.78
C GLN A 100 9.90 1.58 -7.15
N THR A 101 10.73 0.88 -7.91
CA THR A 101 10.42 0.42 -9.28
C THR A 101 10.34 -1.10 -9.39
N THR A 102 10.68 -1.83 -8.33
CA THR A 102 10.64 -3.30 -8.30
C THR A 102 9.71 -3.78 -7.18
N ALA A 103 8.91 -4.80 -7.46
CA ALA A 103 8.07 -5.45 -6.48
C ALA A 103 8.03 -6.97 -6.70
N LYS A 104 7.83 -7.73 -5.62
CA LYS A 104 7.79 -9.20 -5.63
C LYS A 104 6.38 -9.68 -5.30
N PHE A 105 5.83 -10.55 -6.14
CA PHE A 105 4.50 -11.12 -5.90
C PHE A 105 4.52 -12.17 -4.79
N SER A 106 3.46 -12.18 -3.98
CA SER A 106 3.16 -13.24 -3.02
C SER A 106 1.64 -13.43 -2.91
N HIS A 107 1.22 -14.58 -2.40
CA HIS A 107 -0.16 -14.86 -2.06
C HIS A 107 -0.20 -15.59 -0.71
N ASP A 108 -1.40 -15.67 -0.13
CA ASP A 108 -1.68 -16.40 1.10
C ASP A 108 -1.74 -17.93 0.85
N PRO A 109 -1.99 -18.76 1.88
CA PRO A 109 -2.14 -20.21 1.71
C PRO A 109 -3.33 -20.60 0.81
N THR A 110 -4.45 -19.87 0.82
CA THR A 110 -5.60 -20.16 -0.05
C THR A 110 -5.24 -19.97 -1.53
N GLY A 111 -4.48 -18.93 -1.83
CA GLY A 111 -3.90 -18.70 -3.15
C GLY A 111 -2.84 -19.71 -3.54
N ARG A 112 -2.42 -20.62 -2.66
CA ARG A 112 -1.47 -21.69 -3.01
C ARG A 112 -2.19 -22.92 -3.54
N GLU A 113 -3.26 -23.35 -2.87
CA GLU A 113 -3.88 -24.66 -3.08
C GLU A 113 -5.29 -24.57 -3.69
N ASP A 114 -6.10 -23.58 -3.30
CA ASP A 114 -7.55 -23.60 -3.58
C ASP A 114 -7.98 -22.61 -4.66
N ARG A 115 -7.43 -21.39 -4.62
CA ARG A 115 -7.87 -20.28 -5.48
C ARG A 115 -6.74 -19.80 -6.35
N LEU A 116 -6.73 -20.33 -7.57
CA LEU A 116 -5.65 -20.10 -8.50
C LEU A 116 -5.81 -18.80 -9.31
N ASP A 117 -6.92 -18.09 -9.20
CA ASP A 117 -7.21 -16.85 -9.92
C ASP A 117 -6.62 -15.64 -9.19
N ARG A 118 -5.28 -15.52 -9.20
CA ARG A 118 -4.50 -14.44 -8.56
C ARG A 118 -3.32 -14.01 -9.41
N TYR A 119 -3.18 -12.70 -9.55
CA TYR A 119 -2.31 -12.08 -10.54
C TYR A 119 -1.64 -10.84 -9.98
N MET A 120 -0.39 -10.67 -10.39
CA MET A 120 0.33 -9.41 -10.39
C MET A 120 0.95 -9.21 -11.76
N GLY A 121 1.08 -7.96 -12.17
CA GLY A 121 1.76 -7.61 -13.39
C GLY A 121 1.94 -6.12 -13.55
N LEU A 122 2.19 -5.70 -14.79
CA LEU A 122 2.27 -4.30 -15.16
C LEU A 122 1.09 -3.92 -16.05
N GLU A 123 0.47 -2.80 -15.75
CA GLU A 123 -0.55 -2.17 -16.59
C GLU A 123 -0.29 -0.67 -16.58
N GLN A 124 -0.20 -0.05 -17.77
CA GLN A 124 0.01 1.40 -17.90
C GLN A 124 1.22 1.93 -17.10
N GLY A 125 2.28 1.14 -17.00
CA GLY A 125 3.49 1.51 -16.23
C GLY A 125 3.34 1.43 -14.71
N GLN A 126 2.23 0.88 -14.21
CA GLN A 126 1.97 0.65 -12.78
C GLN A 126 1.95 -0.84 -12.49
N PHE A 127 2.22 -1.23 -11.24
CA PHE A 127 1.91 -2.58 -10.79
C PHE A 127 0.40 -2.76 -10.70
N PHE A 128 -0.10 -3.98 -10.89
CA PHE A 128 -1.47 -4.31 -10.51
C PHE A 128 -1.50 -5.53 -9.61
N LEU A 129 -2.52 -5.63 -8.77
CA LEU A 129 -2.97 -6.88 -8.17
C LEU A 129 -4.38 -7.19 -8.65
N SER A 130 -4.64 -8.44 -9.00
CA SER A 130 -5.97 -8.89 -9.37
C SER A 130 -6.25 -10.29 -8.83
N HIS A 131 -7.47 -10.53 -8.37
CA HIS A 131 -7.91 -11.84 -7.91
C HIS A 131 -9.42 -12.01 -8.05
N GLY A 132 -9.89 -13.26 -7.99
CA GLY A 132 -11.29 -13.59 -8.19
C GLY A 132 -11.65 -13.76 -9.66
N GLY A 133 -12.92 -14.01 -9.93
CA GLY A 133 -13.42 -14.12 -11.31
C GLY A 133 -13.21 -15.48 -11.99
N PHE A 134 -12.52 -16.43 -11.35
CA PHE A 134 -12.19 -17.74 -11.92
C PHE A 134 -11.47 -17.65 -13.26
N LEU A 135 -10.60 -16.64 -13.41
CA LEU A 135 -9.78 -16.49 -14.60
C LEU A 135 -8.72 -17.58 -14.69
N ASP A 136 -8.43 -18.04 -15.91
CA ASP A 136 -7.41 -19.03 -16.19
C ASP A 136 -5.98 -18.49 -16.03
N GLY A 137 -5.11 -19.28 -15.41
CA GLY A 137 -3.71 -18.94 -15.17
C GLY A 137 -3.46 -18.29 -13.81
N PHE A 138 -2.24 -17.81 -13.60
CA PHE A 138 -1.83 -17.12 -12.38
C PHE A 138 -0.44 -16.51 -12.48
N THR A 139 -0.12 -15.63 -11.53
CA THR A 139 1.26 -15.20 -11.29
C THR A 139 1.92 -16.08 -10.24
N ALA A 140 3.10 -16.62 -10.53
CA ALA A 140 3.81 -17.49 -9.60
C ALA A 140 4.33 -16.72 -8.37
N TYR A 141 4.27 -17.35 -7.19
CA TYR A 141 4.85 -16.80 -5.97
C TYR A 141 6.33 -16.43 -6.17
N GLY A 142 6.73 -15.27 -5.65
CA GLY A 142 8.11 -14.80 -5.73
C GLY A 142 8.50 -14.16 -7.07
N THR A 143 7.59 -14.12 -8.06
CA THR A 143 7.84 -13.43 -9.33
C THR A 143 8.16 -11.97 -9.09
N LEU A 144 9.27 -11.51 -9.65
CA LEU A 144 9.69 -10.11 -9.61
C LEU A 144 9.11 -9.36 -10.82
N PHE A 145 8.59 -8.17 -10.58
CA PHE A 145 8.17 -7.24 -11.60
C PHE A 145 8.93 -5.92 -11.43
N GLN A 146 9.26 -5.31 -12.56
CA GLN A 146 9.91 -4.01 -12.60
C GLN A 146 9.10 -3.06 -13.47
N ARG A 147 8.57 -1.98 -12.88
CA ARG A 147 7.90 -0.91 -13.63
C ARG A 147 8.92 0.12 -14.14
N PRO A 148 8.60 0.87 -15.20
CA PRO A 148 9.39 2.04 -15.57
C PRO A 148 9.48 3.05 -14.43
N ALA A 149 10.66 3.64 -14.25
CA ALA A 149 10.85 4.76 -13.34
C ALA A 149 10.07 5.98 -13.86
N SER A 150 9.37 6.66 -12.96
CA SER A 150 8.69 7.93 -13.27
C SER A 150 9.61 9.13 -13.08
N GLY A 151 10.63 9.00 -12.22
CA GLY A 151 11.56 10.08 -11.86
C GLY A 151 10.89 11.28 -11.18
N THR A 152 9.57 11.23 -10.96
CA THR A 152 8.77 12.36 -10.50
C THR A 152 8.12 12.01 -9.17
N ARG A 153 8.59 12.65 -8.11
CA ARG A 153 7.99 12.55 -6.77
C ARG A 153 6.54 13.09 -6.78
N PRO A 154 5.64 12.58 -5.94
CA PRO A 154 4.34 13.21 -5.72
C PRO A 154 4.52 14.67 -5.30
N LYS A 155 3.96 15.60 -6.08
CA LYS A 155 4.10 17.05 -5.83
C LYS A 155 3.46 17.43 -4.49
N GLU A 156 2.42 16.71 -4.10
CA GLU A 156 1.63 16.94 -2.90
C GLU A 156 2.41 16.66 -1.62
N LEU A 157 3.56 15.97 -1.69
CA LEU A 157 4.43 15.76 -0.53
C LEU A 157 5.31 16.97 -0.22
N MET A 158 5.47 17.92 -1.14
CA MET A 158 6.33 19.10 -0.95
C MET A 158 5.78 20.06 0.11
N ASP A 159 4.46 20.06 0.31
CA ASP A 159 3.78 20.99 1.22
C ASP A 159 3.50 20.38 2.60
N LEU A 160 3.90 19.13 2.84
CA LEU A 160 3.64 18.44 4.10
C LEU A 160 4.81 18.63 5.08
N SER A 161 4.57 19.40 6.15
CA SER A 161 5.47 19.45 7.31
C SER A 161 5.36 18.14 8.10
N LEU A 162 6.33 17.24 7.94
CA LEU A 162 6.42 15.96 8.66
C LEU A 162 6.90 16.09 10.11
N ASP A 163 7.09 17.31 10.61
CA ASP A 163 7.59 17.61 11.95
C ASP A 163 6.51 17.66 13.05
N GLN A 164 5.25 17.34 12.74
CA GLN A 164 4.18 17.19 13.74
C GLN A 164 4.07 15.74 14.24
#